data_AF-A0A972ZYH3-F1
#
_entry.id   AF-A0A972ZYH3-F1
#
_cell.length_a   1.000
_cell.length_b   1.000
_cell.length_c   1.000
_cell.angle_alpha   90.00
_cell.angle_beta   90.00
_cell.angle_gamma   90.00
#
_symmetry.space_group_name_H-M   'P 1'
#
loop_
_entity.id
_entity.type
_entity.pdbx_description
1 polymer ?
#
loop_
_entity_poly.entity_id
_entity_poly.type
_entity_poly.pdbx_seq_one_letter_code
_entity_poly.pdbx_strand_id
1 'polypeptide(L)'
;VMCLLSDMDSMLVLEQTELHLHTKVQTLLGDFFLSMALSNKQCIVETHSEYLIDRLRFRIAAASLEKELNSQTKIYFVEKPLQGSMFREVVINEYGAISDWPEGFFDQSQQQAESILRAAAMKRKSSRSHRDV
;
A
#
# COMPACT_ATOMS: atom_id res chain seq x y z
N VAL A 1 6.01 -8.29 20.15
CA VAL A 1 5.83 -8.12 21.62
C VAL A 1 6.01 -6.65 22.04
N MET A 2 7.08 -5.95 21.63
CA MET A 2 7.33 -4.55 22.02
C MET A 2 6.19 -3.58 21.69
N CYS A 3 5.59 -3.65 20.50
CA CYS A 3 4.43 -2.80 20.15
C CYS A 3 3.28 -2.93 21.15
N LEU A 4 3.01 -4.14 21.63
CA LEU A 4 1.92 -4.40 22.57
C LEU A 4 2.25 -3.93 23.98
N LEU A 5 3.52 -4.04 24.38
CA LEU A 5 4.00 -3.66 25.71
C LEU A 5 4.33 -2.18 25.86
N SER A 6 4.52 -1.45 24.75
CA SER A 6 4.86 -0.03 24.83
C SER A 6 3.71 0.77 25.43
N ASP A 7 4.04 1.85 26.13
CA ASP A 7 3.05 2.78 26.65
C ASP A 7 2.39 3.57 25.51
N MET A 8 1.31 4.29 25.84
CA MET A 8 0.78 5.33 24.94
C MET A 8 1.84 6.40 24.68
N ASP A 9 1.73 7.08 23.54
CA ASP A 9 2.66 8.12 23.07
C ASP A 9 4.09 7.63 22.79
N SER A 10 4.30 6.31 22.77
CA SER A 10 5.58 5.71 22.35
C SER A 10 5.76 5.79 20.83
N MET A 11 7.01 6.03 20.41
CA MET A 11 7.44 5.86 19.01
C MET A 11 8.16 4.53 18.86
N LEU A 12 7.70 3.72 17.91
CA LEU A 12 8.32 2.46 17.52
C LEU A 12 8.86 2.58 16.10
N VAL A 13 10.12 2.21 15.90
CA VAL A 13 10.76 2.16 14.58
C VAL A 13 10.97 0.69 14.23
N LEU A 14 10.48 0.28 13.07
CA LEU A 14 10.54 -1.10 12.62
C LEU A 14 11.07 -1.17 11.20
N GLU A 15 12.07 -2.03 10.99
CA GLU A 15 12.66 -2.25 9.68
C GLU A 15 12.20 -3.58 9.09
N GLN A 16 11.76 -3.56 7.83
CA GLN A 16 11.51 -4.73 6.98
C GLN A 16 10.68 -5.82 7.65
N THR A 17 9.60 -5.42 8.33
CA THR A 17 8.78 -6.32 9.16
C THR A 17 8.09 -7.45 8.38
N GLU A 18 7.98 -7.31 7.06
CA GLU A 18 7.40 -8.27 6.14
C GLU A 18 8.35 -9.41 5.72
N LEU A 19 9.64 -9.31 6.02
CA LEU A 19 10.66 -10.19 5.46
C LEU A 19 10.41 -11.65 5.87
N HIS A 20 10.47 -12.57 4.90
CA HIS A 20 10.14 -14.00 5.03
C HIS A 20 8.69 -14.33 5.43
N LEU A 21 7.81 -13.33 5.55
CA LEU A 21 6.40 -13.59 5.84
C LEU A 21 5.63 -13.92 4.56
N HIS A 22 4.70 -14.85 4.69
CA HIS A 22 3.71 -15.09 3.65
C HIS A 22 2.89 -13.81 3.39
N THR A 23 2.57 -13.52 2.12
CA THR A 23 1.80 -12.36 1.66
C THR A 23 0.60 -12.01 2.55
N LYS A 24 -0.21 -13.02 2.90
CA LYS A 24 -1.37 -12.88 3.80
C LYS A 24 -1.02 -12.21 5.14
N VAL A 25 0.13 -12.54 5.72
CA VAL A 25 0.58 -11.96 6.99
C VAL A 25 1.08 -10.54 6.79
N GLN A 26 1.75 -10.25 5.66
CA GLN A 26 2.15 -8.88 5.31
C GLN A 26 0.94 -7.95 5.20
N THR A 27 -0.17 -8.41 4.61
CA THR A 27 -1.44 -7.67 4.61
C THR A 27 -1.93 -7.42 6.04
N LEU A 28 -1.87 -8.42 6.94
CA LEU A 28 -2.31 -8.26 8.33
C LEU A 28 -1.44 -7.27 9.11
N LEU A 29 -0.16 -7.10 8.76
CA LEU A 29 0.69 -6.08 9.37
C LEU A 29 0.16 -4.66 9.13
N GLY A 30 -0.43 -4.38 7.98
CA GLY A 30 -1.08 -3.09 7.71
C GLY A 30 -2.21 -2.78 8.70
N ASP A 31 -3.07 -3.76 8.98
CA ASP A 31 -4.12 -3.63 9.98
C ASP A 31 -3.55 -3.49 11.41
N PHE A 32 -2.48 -4.21 11.70
CA PHE A 32 -1.81 -4.16 12.98
C PHE A 32 -1.22 -2.77 13.26
N PHE A 33 -0.43 -2.21 12.33
CA PHE A 33 0.15 -0.87 12.50
C PHE A 33 -0.89 0.23 12.56
N LEU A 34 -1.97 0.11 11.77
CA LEU A 34 -3.11 1.02 11.89
C LEU A 34 -3.75 0.95 13.29
N SER A 35 -3.87 -0.26 13.85
CA SER A 35 -4.40 -0.44 15.22
C SER A 35 -3.46 0.16 16.28
N MET A 36 -2.15 0.11 16.05
CA MET A 36 -1.16 0.79 16.89
C MET A 36 -1.33 2.31 16.86
N ALA A 37 -1.45 2.89 15.67
CA ALA A 37 -1.68 4.33 15.49
C ALA A 37 -2.97 4.79 16.18
N LEU A 38 -4.07 4.04 16.02
CA LEU A 38 -5.36 4.30 16.67
C LEU A 38 -5.31 4.12 18.20
N SER A 39 -4.28 3.48 18.73
CA SER A 39 -4.02 3.33 20.17
C SER A 39 -3.00 4.36 20.69
N ASN A 40 -2.85 5.49 19.99
CA ASN A 40 -1.90 6.57 20.26
C ASN A 40 -0.45 6.08 20.35
N LYS A 41 -0.03 5.19 19.45
CA LYS A 41 1.37 4.76 19.34
C LYS A 41 1.87 5.01 17.94
N GLN A 42 2.93 5.79 17.83
CA GLN A 42 3.51 6.14 16.54
C GLN A 42 4.38 4.98 16.04
N CYS A 43 4.13 4.52 14.82
CA CYS A 43 4.96 3.51 14.16
C CYS A 43 5.62 4.13 12.93
N ILE A 44 6.94 4.07 12.88
CA ILE A 44 7.73 4.35 11.68
C ILE A 44 8.15 2.99 11.13
N VAL A 45 7.67 2.65 9.94
CA VAL A 45 7.86 1.32 9.36
C VAL A 45 8.58 1.48 8.02
N GLU A 46 9.77 0.91 7.91
CA GLU A 46 10.39 0.66 6.61
C GLU A 46 9.78 -0.62 6.03
N THR A 47 9.29 -0.53 4.80
CA THR A 47 8.70 -1.68 4.11
C THR A 47 8.91 -1.59 2.60
N HIS A 48 9.12 -2.75 1.99
CA HIS A 48 9.06 -3.01 0.55
C HIS A 48 7.81 -3.80 0.17
N SER A 49 6.87 -4.01 1.10
CA SER A 49 5.66 -4.79 0.86
C SER A 49 4.56 -3.99 0.16
N GLU A 50 4.30 -4.32 -1.11
CA GLU A 50 3.08 -3.89 -1.84
C GLU A 50 1.81 -4.17 -1.04
N TYR A 51 1.76 -5.33 -0.40
CA TYR A 51 0.57 -5.82 0.28
C TYR A 51 0.25 -5.03 1.55
N LEU A 52 1.26 -4.48 2.22
CA LEU A 52 1.08 -3.60 3.37
C LEU A 52 0.51 -2.26 2.90
N ILE A 53 1.10 -1.66 1.87
CA ILE A 53 0.64 -0.38 1.29
C ILE A 53 -0.79 -0.51 0.75
N ASP A 54 -1.07 -1.56 -0.02
CA ASP A 54 -2.42 -1.83 -0.54
C ASP A 54 -3.44 -2.07 0.58
N ARG A 55 -3.03 -2.69 1.68
CA ARG A 55 -3.92 -2.83 2.84
C ARG A 55 -4.27 -1.48 3.44
N LEU A 56 -3.27 -0.60 3.65
CA LEU A 56 -3.51 0.74 4.19
C LEU A 56 -4.43 1.56 3.27
N ARG A 57 -4.15 1.55 1.96
CA ARG A 57 -5.00 2.18 0.95
C ARG A 57 -6.44 1.69 1.00
N PHE A 58 -6.64 0.37 1.08
CA PHE A 58 -7.96 -0.22 1.23
C PHE A 58 -8.65 0.22 2.52
N ARG A 59 -7.94 0.25 3.66
CA ARG A 59 -8.52 0.66 4.94
C ARG A 59 -8.93 2.14 4.94
N ILE A 60 -8.16 3.00 4.28
CA ILE A 60 -8.53 4.41 4.08
C ILE A 60 -9.80 4.50 3.23
N ALA A 61 -9.84 3.83 2.08
CA ALA A 61 -11.01 3.82 1.19
C ALA A 61 -12.29 3.24 1.83
N ALA A 62 -12.13 2.27 2.73
CA ALA A 62 -13.22 1.62 3.43
C ALA A 62 -13.65 2.33 4.73
N ALA A 63 -12.93 3.38 5.14
CA ALA A 63 -13.27 4.12 6.34
C ALA A 63 -14.54 4.97 6.13
N SER A 64 -15.32 5.15 7.19
CA SER A 64 -16.42 6.12 7.17
C SER A 64 -15.87 7.55 7.18
N LEU A 65 -16.65 8.50 6.65
CA LEU A 65 -16.29 9.93 6.64
C LEU A 65 -16.02 10.49 8.06
N GLU A 66 -16.60 9.88 9.10
CA GLU A 66 -16.39 10.25 10.50
C GLU A 66 -15.04 9.77 11.07
N LYS A 67 -14.37 8.83 10.39
CA LYS A 67 -13.10 8.24 10.83
C LYS A 67 -12.05 8.44 9.75
N GLU A 68 -11.53 9.66 9.67
CA GLU A 68 -10.50 10.01 8.70
C GLU A 68 -9.15 9.35 9.04
N LEU A 69 -8.96 8.12 8.56
CA LEU A 69 -7.71 7.36 8.74
C LEU A 69 -6.54 7.94 7.96
N ASN A 70 -6.83 8.80 6.98
CA ASN A 70 -5.82 9.46 6.17
C ASN A 70 -4.90 10.34 7.03
N SER A 71 -5.46 11.02 8.04
CA SER A 71 -4.69 11.81 9.02
C SER A 71 -3.73 10.97 9.89
N GLN A 72 -3.99 9.66 10.01
CA GLN A 72 -3.23 8.72 10.84
C GLN A 72 -2.13 7.99 10.06
N THR A 73 -2.06 8.19 8.75
CA THR A 73 -1.17 7.44 7.86
C THR A 73 -0.39 8.39 6.97
N LYS A 74 0.94 8.31 7.00
CA LYS A 74 1.83 8.98 6.05
C LYS A 74 2.73 7.96 5.39
N ILE A 75 2.90 8.08 4.08
CA ILE A 75 3.77 7.21 3.30
C ILE A 75 4.82 8.09 2.63
N TYR A 76 6.08 7.67 2.76
CA TYR A 76 7.19 8.30 2.07
C TYR A 76 7.86 7.26 1.19
N PHE A 77 8.03 7.60 -0.08
CA PHE A 77 8.84 6.80 -1.00
C PHE A 77 10.26 7.33 -0.98
N VAL A 78 11.22 6.44 -0.79
CA VAL A 78 12.64 6.77 -0.71
C VAL A 78 13.31 6.40 -2.02
N GLU A 79 13.88 7.41 -2.67
CA GLU A 79 14.64 7.30 -3.91
C GLU A 79 16.13 7.44 -3.61
N LYS A 80 16.96 6.63 -4.24
CA LYS A 80 18.41 6.65 -4.04
C LYS A 80 19.13 7.10 -5.30
N PRO A 81 19.19 8.42 -5.58
CA PRO A 81 20.01 8.94 -6.67
C PRO A 81 21.52 8.73 -6.40
N LEU A 82 22.36 9.06 -7.38
CA LEU A 82 23.83 8.93 -7.31
C LEU A 82 24.47 9.62 -6.09
N GLN A 83 23.82 10.64 -5.52
CA GLN A 83 24.26 11.33 -4.30
C GLN A 83 23.15 11.35 -3.25
N GLY A 84 23.28 10.50 -2.23
CA GLY A 84 22.39 10.48 -1.07
C GLY A 84 21.05 9.80 -1.29
N SER A 85 20.14 9.99 -0.33
CA SER A 85 18.76 9.51 -0.39
C SER A 85 17.84 10.71 -0.44
N MET A 86 16.86 10.68 -1.34
CA MET A 86 15.75 11.61 -1.39
C MET A 86 14.49 10.89 -0.96
N PHE A 87 13.53 11.60 -0.38
CA PHE A 87 12.22 11.04 -0.09
C PHE A 87 11.14 12.00 -0.56
N ARG A 88 10.02 11.45 -1.02
CA ARG A 88 8.80 12.20 -1.36
C ARG A 88 7.60 11.59 -0.67
N GLU A 89 6.67 12.43 -0.27
CA GLU A 89 5.40 11.97 0.30
C GLU A 89 4.52 11.38 -0.81
N VAL A 90 3.98 10.20 -0.55
CA VAL A 90 2.98 9.55 -1.40
C VAL A 90 1.62 9.74 -0.74
N VAL A 91 0.83 10.63 -1.31
CA VAL A 91 -0.48 10.99 -0.76
C VAL A 91 -1.53 10.00 -1.25
N ILE A 92 -2.23 9.36 -0.31
CA ILE A 92 -3.42 8.56 -0.57
C ILE A 92 -4.63 9.47 -0.39
N ASN A 93 -5.54 9.52 -1.36
CA ASN A 93 -6.80 10.26 -1.19
C ASN A 93 -7.84 9.44 -0.41
N GLU A 94 -8.99 10.05 -0.10
CA GLU A 94 -10.08 9.39 0.64
C GLU A 94 -10.61 8.11 -0.02
N TYR A 95 -10.39 7.94 -1.33
CA TYR A 95 -10.80 6.76 -2.09
C TYR A 95 -9.70 5.68 -2.19
N GLY A 96 -8.59 5.83 -1.45
CA GLY A 96 -7.46 4.89 -1.49
C GLY A 96 -6.62 4.97 -2.77
N ALA A 97 -6.84 6.00 -3.60
CA ALA A 97 -6.07 6.22 -4.82
C ALA A 97 -4.84 7.09 -4.53
N ILE A 98 -3.76 6.80 -5.26
CA ILE A 98 -2.54 7.58 -5.28
C ILE A 98 -2.46 8.21 -6.68
N SER A 99 -2.40 9.53 -6.73
CA SER A 99 -2.44 10.27 -8.00
C SER A 99 -1.06 10.37 -8.67
N ASP A 100 0.00 10.48 -7.87
CA ASP A 100 1.39 10.57 -8.33
C ASP A 100 2.17 9.35 -7.83
N TRP A 101 2.09 8.25 -8.58
CA TRP A 101 2.84 7.04 -8.26
C TRP A 101 4.32 7.26 -8.58
N PRO A 102 5.23 7.00 -7.63
CA PRO A 102 6.65 7.01 -7.92
C PRO A 102 7.04 5.98 -8.98
N GLU A 103 7.99 6.33 -9.84
CA GLU A 103 8.46 5.42 -10.88
C GLU A 103 9.14 4.21 -10.25
N GLY A 104 8.73 3.00 -10.66
CA GLY A 104 9.20 1.75 -10.07
C GLY A 104 8.61 1.41 -8.70
N PHE A 105 7.73 2.24 -8.16
CA PHE A 105 6.95 1.94 -6.96
C PHE A 105 5.62 1.32 -7.35
N PHE A 106 5.56 -0.01 -7.34
CA PHE A 106 4.32 -0.80 -7.26
C PHE A 106 3.28 -0.54 -8.38
N ASP A 107 3.64 0.23 -9.40
CA ASP A 107 2.85 0.55 -10.58
C ASP A 107 2.87 -0.60 -11.61
N GLN A 108 3.95 -1.38 -11.63
CA GLN A 108 4.12 -2.53 -12.52
C GLN A 108 3.01 -3.56 -12.35
N SER A 109 2.67 -3.92 -11.11
CA SER A 109 1.60 -4.89 -10.81
C SER A 109 0.24 -4.43 -11.35
N GLN A 110 -0.09 -3.14 -11.19
CA GLN A 110 -1.34 -2.55 -11.69
C GLN A 110 -1.36 -2.46 -13.21
N GLN A 111 -0.29 -1.95 -13.82
CA GLN A 111 -0.13 -1.87 -15.27
C GLN A 111 -0.22 -3.25 -15.93
N GLN A 112 0.37 -4.27 -15.29
CA GLN A 112 0.30 -5.65 -15.75
C GLN A 112 -1.12 -6.22 -15.65
N ALA A 113 -1.82 -5.98 -14.54
CA ALA A 113 -3.22 -6.40 -14.39
C ALA A 113 -4.12 -5.74 -15.44
N GLU A 114 -3.95 -4.44 -15.69
CA GLU A 114 -4.68 -3.72 -16.74
C GLU A 114 -4.37 -4.30 -18.13
N SER A 115 -3.10 -4.56 -18.42
CA SER A 115 -2.67 -5.14 -19.70
C SER A 115 -3.29 -6.51 -19.94
N ILE A 116 -3.36 -7.35 -18.91
CA ILE A 116 -4.03 -8.67 -18.96
C ILE A 116 -5.52 -8.50 -19.26
N LEU A 117 -6.21 -7.58 -18.58
CA LEU A 117 -7.63 -7.31 -18.81
C LEU A 117 -7.91 -6.84 -20.24
N ARG A 118 -7.10 -5.89 -20.74
CA ARG A 118 -7.19 -5.39 -22.13
C ARG A 118 -6.97 -6.51 -23.14
N ALA A 119 -5.92 -7.30 -22.97
CA ALA A 119 -5.62 -8.44 -23.85
C ALA A 119 -6.76 -9.48 -23.86
N ALA A 120 -7.32 -9.80 -22.69
CA ALA A 120 -8.47 -10.71 -22.58
C ALA A 120 -9.72 -10.16 -23.27
N ALA A 121 -9.99 -8.86 -23.15
CA ALA A 121 -11.12 -8.20 -23.81
C ALA A 121 -10.97 -8.21 -25.34
N MET A 122 -9.77 -7.93 -25.86
CA MET A 122 -9.48 -8.01 -27.31
C MET A 122 -9.65 -9.43 -27.86
N LYS A 123 -9.12 -10.43 -27.15
CA LYS A 123 -9.27 -11.85 -27.52
C LYS A 123 -10.73 -12.30 -27.55
N ARG A 124 -11.55 -11.81 -26.61
CA ARG A 124 -13.01 -12.07 -26.62
C ARG A 124 -13.69 -11.45 -27.82
N LYS A 125 -13.37 -10.20 -28.19
CA LYS A 125 -13.92 -9.54 -29.38
C LYS A 125 -13.58 -10.30 -30.66
N SER A 126 -12.31 -10.68 -30.86
CA SER A 126 -11.89 -11.41 -32.07
C SER A 126 -12.51 -12.81 -32.17
N SER A 127 -12.66 -13.51 -31.03
CA SER A 127 -13.32 -14.83 -31.00
C SER A 127 -14.83 -14.80 -31.33
N ARG A 128 -15.52 -13.68 -31.05
CA ARG A 128 -16.93 -13.51 -31.41
C ARG A 128 -17.08 -13.23 -32.90
N SER A 129 -16.24 -12.35 -33.47
CA SER A 129 -16.24 -12.09 -34.92
C SER A 129 -15.90 -13.30 -35.79
N HIS A 130 -15.22 -14.31 -35.26
CA HIS A 130 -14.93 -15.57 -35.95
C HIS A 130 -16.02 -16.65 -35.83
N ARG A 131 -17.04 -16.45 -34.96
CA ARG A 131 -18.17 -17.37 -34.82
C ARG A 131 -19.41 -16.94 -35.61
N ASP A 132 -19.43 -15.70 -36.07
CA ASP A 132 -20.53 -15.10 -36.84
C ASP A 132 -20.25 -15.09 -38.37
N VAL A 133 -19.23 -15.84 -38.81
CA VAL A 133 -18.87 -16.14 -40.22
C VAL A 133 -18.86 -17.64 -40.40
#